data_AF-A0A6A8AAJ4-F1
#
_entry.id   AF-A0A6A8AAJ4-F1
#
_cell.length_a   1.000
_cell.length_b   1.000
_cell.length_c   1.000
_cell.angle_alpha   90.00
_cell.angle_beta   90.00
_cell.angle_gamma   90.00
#
_symmetry.space_group_name_H-M   'P 1'
#
loop_
_entity.id
_entity.type
_entity.pdbx_description
1 polymer ?
#
loop_
_entity_poly.entity_id
_entity_poly.type
_entity_poly.pdbx_seq_one_letter_code
_entity_poly.pdbx_strand_id
1 'polypeptide(L)'
;MNVMTQQPEITAHEIRTSLIARAEAFRKATKTSFSAMSIAAVNDSKFLSRVENPELGFNIKTYQRMVEWLNEAEQKHQTEQVSA
;
A
#
# COMPACT_ATOMS: atom_id res chain seq x y z
N MET A 1 26.55 -8.31 29.80
CA MET A 1 26.43 -8.54 28.34
C MET A 1 25.26 -7.68 27.86
N ASN A 2 25.54 -6.51 27.28
CA ASN A 2 24.47 -5.65 26.76
C ASN A 2 23.93 -6.27 25.48
N VAL A 3 22.68 -6.74 25.51
CA VAL A 3 21.95 -7.15 24.33
C VAL A 3 21.61 -5.87 23.58
N MET A 4 22.44 -5.49 22.60
CA MET A 4 22.07 -4.46 21.63
C MET A 4 20.88 -4.99 20.84
N THR A 5 19.67 -4.62 21.25
CA THR A 5 18.47 -4.78 20.44
C THR A 5 18.67 -3.96 19.17
N GLN A 6 19.17 -4.60 18.11
CA GLN A 6 19.10 -4.05 16.77
C GLN A 6 17.61 -3.89 16.46
N GLN A 7 17.10 -2.66 16.56
CA GLN A 7 15.83 -2.34 15.94
C GLN A 7 16.01 -2.63 14.45
N PRO A 8 15.19 -3.48 13.83
CA PRO A 8 15.25 -3.65 12.39
C PRO A 8 15.05 -2.27 11.76
N GLU A 9 16.07 -1.78 11.06
CA GLU A 9 15.96 -0.53 10.31
C GLU A 9 14.93 -0.76 9.21
N ILE A 10 13.73 -0.19 9.36
CA ILE A 10 12.70 -0.27 8.33
C ILE A 10 13.25 0.43 7.09
N THR A 11 13.61 -0.37 6.09
CA THR A 11 14.18 0.14 4.84
C THR A 11 13.08 0.65 3.91
N ALA A 12 13.44 1.56 3.00
CA ALA A 12 12.54 2.01 1.94
C ALA A 12 12.03 0.83 1.08
N HIS A 13 12.83 -0.24 0.96
CA HIS A 13 12.44 -1.47 0.27
C HIS A 13 11.31 -2.19 1.03
N GLU A 14 11.43 -2.38 2.33
CA GLU A 14 10.38 -3.02 3.14
C GLU A 14 9.06 -2.23 3.12
N ILE A 15 9.15 -0.90 3.15
CA ILE A 15 7.97 -0.02 3.03
C ILE A 15 7.26 -0.23 1.69
N ARG A 16 8.01 -0.29 0.58
CA ARG A 16 7.46 -0.58 -0.76
C ARG A 16 6.82 -1.95 -0.81
N THR A 17 7.54 -2.97 -0.36
CA THR A 17 7.08 -4.37 -0.38
C THR A 17 5.80 -4.53 0.44
N SER A 18 5.73 -3.91 1.62
CA SER A 18 4.53 -3.92 2.46
C SER A 18 3.33 -3.26 1.76
N LEU A 19 3.52 -2.09 1.14
CA LEU A 19 2.46 -1.40 0.41
C LEU A 19 1.96 -2.23 -0.79
N ILE A 20 2.87 -2.79 -1.58
CA ILE A 20 2.51 -3.63 -2.73
C ILE A 20 1.77 -4.88 -2.28
N ALA A 21 2.25 -5.56 -1.22
CA ALA A 21 1.58 -6.74 -0.67
C ALA A 21 0.15 -6.44 -0.23
N ARG A 22 -0.08 -5.30 0.44
CA ARG A 22 -1.42 -4.85 0.82
C ARG A 22 -2.29 -4.53 -0.40
N ALA A 23 -1.74 -3.80 -1.36
CA ALA A 23 -2.45 -3.48 -2.59
C ALA A 23 -2.84 -4.74 -3.38
N GLU A 24 -1.98 -5.76 -3.42
CA GLU A 24 -2.29 -7.05 -4.02
C GLU A 24 -3.42 -7.78 -3.30
N ALA A 25 -3.38 -7.82 -1.97
CA ALA A 25 -4.42 -8.47 -1.16
C ALA A 25 -5.79 -7.82 -1.44
N PHE A 26 -5.85 -6.49 -1.42
CA PHE A 26 -7.07 -5.75 -1.74
C PHE A 26 -7.54 -5.98 -3.17
N ARG A 27 -6.62 -5.98 -4.15
CA ARG A 27 -6.91 -6.31 -5.55
C ARG A 27 -7.52 -7.70 -5.69
N LYS A 28 -6.99 -8.71 -4.99
CA LYS A 28 -7.52 -10.08 -5.02
C LYS A 28 -8.92 -10.16 -4.40
N ALA A 29 -9.15 -9.45 -3.29
CA ALA A 29 -10.44 -9.43 -2.61
C ALA A 29 -11.54 -8.74 -3.43
N THR A 30 -11.23 -7.58 -4.03
CA THR A 30 -12.23 -6.71 -4.69
C THR A 30 -12.25 -6.83 -6.21
N LYS A 31 -11.39 -7.67 -6.79
CA LYS A 31 -11.19 -7.79 -8.25
C LYS A 31 -10.85 -6.47 -8.95
N THR A 32 -10.25 -5.53 -8.23
CA THR A 32 -9.83 -4.21 -8.73
C THR A 32 -8.42 -4.24 -9.35
N SER A 33 -8.10 -3.33 -10.27
CA SER A 33 -6.75 -3.19 -10.84
C SER A 33 -5.88 -2.18 -10.08
N PHE A 34 -4.55 -2.35 -10.12
CA PHE A 34 -3.60 -1.38 -9.54
C PHE A 34 -3.76 0.02 -10.12
N SER A 35 -4.06 0.14 -11.42
CA SER A 35 -4.35 1.42 -12.06
C SER A 35 -5.56 2.10 -11.42
N ALA A 36 -6.67 1.36 -11.27
CA ALA A 36 -7.88 1.89 -10.65
C ALA A 36 -7.66 2.31 -9.19
N MET A 37 -6.93 1.52 -8.40
CA MET A 37 -6.58 1.89 -7.02
C MET A 37 -5.72 3.15 -6.98
N SER A 38 -4.72 3.23 -7.86
CA SER A 38 -3.80 4.36 -7.89
C SER A 38 -4.50 5.65 -8.36
N ILE A 39 -5.43 5.55 -9.31
CA ILE A 39 -6.30 6.68 -9.71
C ILE A 39 -7.17 7.10 -8.52
N ALA A 40 -7.86 6.15 -7.88
CA ALA A 40 -8.78 6.46 -6.79
C ALA A 40 -8.10 7.10 -5.57
N ALA A 41 -6.90 6.61 -5.22
CA ALA A 41 -6.16 7.12 -4.08
C ALA A 41 -5.45 8.45 -4.37
N VAL A 42 -4.71 8.51 -5.48
CA VAL A 42 -3.71 9.56 -5.72
C VAL A 42 -3.82 10.25 -7.09
N ASN A 43 -4.87 9.95 -7.86
CA ASN A 43 -5.08 10.47 -9.21
C ASN A 43 -3.90 10.20 -10.17
N ASP A 44 -3.23 9.06 -9.99
CA ASP A 44 -2.07 8.68 -10.80
C ASP A 44 -2.10 7.18 -11.10
N SER A 45 -2.43 6.80 -12.33
CA SER A 45 -2.60 5.40 -12.74
C SER A 45 -1.34 4.55 -12.67
N LYS A 46 -0.15 5.16 -12.57
CA LYS A 46 1.15 4.48 -12.59
C LYS A 46 1.85 4.49 -11.22
N PHE A 47 1.20 5.00 -10.19
CA PHE A 47 1.81 5.10 -8.87
C PHE A 47 2.25 3.74 -8.32
N LEU A 48 1.35 2.75 -8.22
CA LEU A 48 1.71 1.43 -7.70
C LEU A 48 2.79 0.73 -8.53
N SER A 49 2.75 0.86 -9.86
CA SER A 49 3.81 0.34 -10.74
C SER A 49 5.18 0.99 -10.50
N ARG A 50 5.22 2.27 -10.10
CA ARG A 50 6.46 2.94 -9.70
C ARG A 50 6.93 2.53 -8.31
N VAL A 51 6.01 2.26 -7.39
CA VAL A 51 6.36 1.74 -6.05
C VAL A 51 6.99 0.36 -6.17
N GLU A 52 6.46 -0.49 -7.05
CA GLU A 52 6.96 -1.83 -7.36
C GLU A 52 8.38 -1.81 -7.95
N ASN A 53 8.72 -0.78 -8.74
CA ASN A 53 10.07 -0.63 -9.27
C ASN A 53 10.99 0.08 -8.25
N PRO A 54 12.00 -0.61 -7.68
CA PRO A 54 12.88 -0.02 -6.67
C PRO A 54 13.75 1.13 -7.20
N GLU A 55 14.00 1.19 -8.51
CA GLU A 55 14.79 2.26 -9.15
C GLU A 55 14.01 3.57 -9.31
N LEU A 56 12.68 3.50 -9.23
CA LEU A 56 11.82 4.67 -9.39
C LEU A 56 11.49 5.26 -8.01
N GLY A 57 11.76 6.55 -7.85
CA GLY A 57 11.36 7.30 -6.66
C GLY A 57 9.84 7.50 -6.60
N PHE A 58 9.32 7.68 -5.38
CA PHE A 58 7.94 8.10 -5.14
C PHE A 58 7.89 9.18 -4.06
N ASN A 59 6.82 9.97 -4.08
CA ASN A 59 6.62 11.03 -3.10
C ASN A 59 5.98 10.46 -1.82
N ILE A 60 6.56 10.76 -0.66
CA ILE A 60 6.06 10.34 0.66
C ILE A 60 4.60 10.75 0.88
N LYS A 61 4.18 11.94 0.42
CA LYS A 61 2.78 12.38 0.52
C LYS A 61 1.83 11.48 -0.27
N THR A 62 2.25 11.05 -1.46
CA THR A 62 1.49 10.14 -2.32
C THR A 62 1.43 8.75 -1.71
N TYR A 63 2.51 8.30 -1.07
CA TYR A 63 2.53 7.07 -0.29
C TYR A 63 1.54 7.10 0.88
N GLN A 64 1.58 8.15 1.72
CA GLN A 64 0.67 8.30 2.85
C GLN A 64 -0.78 8.28 2.39
N ARG A 65 -1.11 9.03 1.34
CA ARG A 65 -2.45 9.07 0.76
C ARG A 65 -2.91 7.71 0.22
N MET A 66 -1.99 6.92 -0.37
CA MET A 66 -2.31 5.56 -0.81
C MET A 66 -2.61 4.62 0.37
N VAL A 67 -1.82 4.72 1.44
CA VAL A 67 -2.05 3.93 2.66
C VAL A 67 -3.37 4.30 3.33
N GLU A 68 -3.66 5.59 3.46
CA GLU A 68 -4.94 6.09 4.00
C GLU A 68 -6.12 5.57 3.17
N TRP A 69 -6.05 5.71 1.85
CA TRP A 69 -7.10 5.21 0.97
C TRP A 69 -7.28 3.69 1.07
N LEU A 70 -6.19 2.92 1.15
CA LEU A 70 -6.25 1.46 1.35
C LEU A 70 -6.93 1.11 2.68
N ASN A 71 -6.58 1.79 3.77
CA ASN A 71 -7.21 1.57 5.07
C ASN A 71 -8.73 1.80 4.99
N GLU A 72 -9.16 2.92 4.39
CA GLU A 72 -10.59 3.24 4.24
C GLU A 72 -11.31 2.24 3.34
N ALA A 73 -10.69 1.83 2.23
CA ALA A 73 -11.26 0.89 1.29
C ALA A 73 -11.38 -0.52 1.90
N GLU A 74 -10.38 -0.95 2.66
CA GLU A 74 -10.41 -2.20 3.43
C GLU A 74 -11.50 -2.18 4.51
N GLN A 75 -11.64 -1.08 5.26
CA GLN A 75 -12.69 -0.93 6.27
C GLN A 75 -14.09 -0.95 5.67
N LYS A 76 -14.30 -0.24 4.55
CA LYS A 76 -15.58 -0.26 3.83
C LYS A 76 -15.91 -1.68 3.35
N HIS A 77 -14.94 -2.36 2.75
CA HIS A 77 -15.14 -3.72 2.27
C HIS A 77 -15.46 -4.71 3.41
N GLN A 78 -14.78 -4.61 4.56
CA GLN A 78 -15.08 -5.44 5.74
C GLN A 78 -16.47 -5.14 6.30
N THR A 79 -16.87 -3.88 6.37
CA THR A 79 -18.20 -3.47 6.87
C THR A 79 -19.33 -4.01 5.99
N GLU A 80 -19.13 -3.99 4.66
CA GLU A 80 -20.08 -4.55 3.70
C GLU A 80 -20.21 -6.08 3.80
N GLN A 81 -19.11 -6.79 4.08
CA GLN A 81 -19.13 -8.25 4.24
C GLN A 81 -19.78 -8.73 5.54
N VAL A 82 -19.77 -7.93 6.61
CA VAL A 82 -20.41 -8.27 7.90
C VAL A 82 -21.90 -7.94 7.91
N SER A 83 -22.36 -7.10 6.98
CA SER A 83 -23.75 -6.65 6.89
C SER A 83 -24.59 -7.40 5.82
N ALA A 84 -23.99 -8.38 5.13
CA ALA A 84 -24.62 -9.21 4.10
C ALA A 84 -24.89 -10.62 4.62
#